data_AF-A0A239NXE7-F1
#
_entry.id   AF-A0A239NXE7-F1
#
_cell.length_a   1.000
_cell.length_b   1.000
_cell.length_c   1.000
_cell.angle_alpha   90.00
_cell.angle_beta   90.00
_cell.angle_gamma   90.00
#
_symmetry.space_group_name_H-M   'P 1'
#
loop_
_entity.id
_entity.type
_entity.pdbx_description
1 polymer ?
#
loop_
_entity_poly.entity_id
_entity_poly.type
_entity_poly.pdbx_seq_one_letter_code
_entity_poly.pdbx_strand_id
1 'polypeptide(L)'
;MTDPNPYYKLIDGEPMISPAGLALLLDLPLDDVLAEYERQTRGAANGVMQMPAEWRKRGVRVRKETQAALGYEAGMKECIDYLASKA
;
A
#
# COMPACT_ATOMS: atom_id res chain seq x y z
N MET A 1 -18.82 1.43 -16.30
CA MET A 1 -17.37 1.69 -16.25
C MET A 1 -17.03 1.83 -14.79
N THR A 2 -16.45 0.81 -14.19
CA THR A 2 -15.95 0.87 -12.82
C THR A 2 -14.75 1.81 -12.82
N ASP A 3 -14.81 2.89 -12.04
CA ASP A 3 -13.62 3.70 -11.80
C ASP A 3 -12.47 2.78 -11.37
N PRO A 4 -11.28 2.90 -11.98
CA PRO A 4 -10.15 2.08 -11.57
C PRO A 4 -9.84 2.45 -10.12
N ASN A 5 -9.94 1.48 -9.21
CA ASN A 5 -9.57 1.67 -7.81
C ASN A 5 -8.15 2.27 -7.77
N PRO A 6 -7.97 3.47 -7.19
CA PRO A 6 -6.69 4.17 -7.27
C PRO A 6 -5.61 3.48 -6.43
N TYR A 7 -5.98 2.56 -5.54
CA TYR A 7 -5.11 1.93 -4.57
C TYR A 7 -4.54 0.59 -5.04
N TYR A 8 -5.27 -0.17 -5.86
CA TYR A 8 -4.78 -1.42 -6.42
C TYR A 8 -5.52 -1.79 -7.70
N LYS A 9 -4.89 -2.66 -8.51
CA LYS A 9 -5.56 -3.38 -9.60
C LYS A 9 -5.52 -4.87 -9.32
N LEU A 10 -6.53 -5.59 -9.81
CA LEU A 10 -6.53 -7.05 -9.74
C LEU A 10 -5.91 -7.61 -11.02
N ILE A 11 -4.90 -8.48 -10.89
CA ILE A 11 -4.33 -9.27 -11.97
C ILE A 11 -4.49 -10.73 -11.57
N ASP A 12 -5.21 -11.52 -12.38
CA ASP A 12 -5.49 -12.94 -12.09
C ASP A 12 -6.12 -13.18 -10.70
N GLY A 13 -6.90 -12.21 -10.19
CA GLY A 13 -7.53 -12.26 -8.86
C GLY A 13 -6.64 -11.73 -7.73
N GLU A 14 -5.35 -11.51 -7.98
CA GLU A 14 -4.39 -11.02 -6.99
C GLU A 14 -4.30 -9.48 -7.00
N PRO A 15 -4.32 -8.81 -5.84
CA PRO A 15 -4.18 -7.37 -5.75
C PRO A 15 -2.72 -6.94 -5.98
N MET A 16 -2.49 -6.26 -7.10
CA MET A 16 -1.27 -5.52 -7.37
C MET A 16 -1.43 -4.08 -6.87
N ILE A 17 -0.68 -3.75 -5.83
CA ILE A 17 -0.76 -2.46 -5.14
C ILE A 17 -0.18 -1.32 -5.97
N SER A 18 -0.81 -0.16 -5.92
CA SER A 18 -0.31 1.10 -6.48
C SER A 18 0.49 1.88 -5.43
N PRO A 19 1.21 2.96 -5.80
CA PRO A 19 1.81 3.88 -4.84
C PRO A 19 0.81 4.46 -3.83
N ALA A 20 -0.43 4.77 -4.25
CA ALA A 20 -1.47 5.28 -3.36
C ALA A 20 -1.95 4.23 -2.36
N GLY A 21 -2.10 2.97 -2.79
CA GLY A 21 -2.43 1.88 -1.87
C GLY A 21 -1.30 1.61 -0.88
N LEU A 22 -0.05 1.72 -1.33
CA LEU A 22 1.10 1.58 -0.45
C LEU A 22 1.16 2.72 0.58
N ALA A 23 0.89 3.96 0.16
CA ALA A 23 0.81 5.11 1.07
C ALA A 23 -0.21 4.88 2.20
N LEU A 24 -1.39 4.35 1.88
CA LEU A 24 -2.40 3.97 2.89
C LEU A 24 -1.87 2.90 3.86
N LEU A 25 -1.32 1.80 3.33
CA LEU A 25 -0.82 0.71 4.17
C LEU A 25 0.35 1.11 5.07
N LEU A 26 1.06 2.18 4.71
CA LEU A 26 2.21 2.68 5.45
C LEU A 26 1.89 3.89 6.33
N ASP A 27 0.67 4.43 6.26
CA ASP A 27 0.32 5.71 6.90
C ASP A 27 1.38 6.79 6.59
N LEU A 28 1.56 7.01 5.28
CA LEU A 28 2.51 7.97 4.71
C LEU A 28 1.83 8.86 3.66
N PRO A 29 2.31 10.10 3.46
CA PRO A 29 1.94 10.90 2.30
C PRO A 29 2.28 10.19 0.99
N LEU A 30 1.39 10.30 -0.02
CA LEU A 30 1.64 9.74 -1.34
C LEU A 30 2.91 10.33 -1.98
N ASP A 31 3.17 11.62 -1.81
CA ASP A 31 4.33 12.28 -2.38
C ASP A 31 5.65 11.70 -1.85
N ASP A 32 5.71 11.33 -0.57
CA ASP A 32 6.88 10.66 0.02
C ASP A 32 7.10 9.27 -0.60
N VAL A 33 6.01 8.56 -0.90
CA VAL A 33 6.05 7.27 -1.58
C VAL A 33 6.58 7.45 -3.00
N LEU A 34 6.01 8.37 -3.77
CA LEU A 34 6.41 8.65 -5.15
C LEU A 34 7.88 9.11 -5.24
N ALA A 35 8.32 9.98 -4.33
CA ALA A 35 9.70 10.44 -4.27
C ALA A 35 10.68 9.28 -4.01
N GLU A 36 10.30 8.32 -3.16
CA GLU A 36 11.12 7.14 -2.91
C GLU A 36 11.15 6.18 -4.13
N TYR A 37 10.02 6.00 -4.80
CA TYR A 37 9.98 5.26 -6.07
C TYR A 37 10.92 5.90 -7.09
N GLU A 38 10.85 7.21 -7.27
CA GLU A 38 11.73 7.94 -8.18
C GLU A 38 13.20 7.76 -7.76
N ARG A 39 13.52 7.95 -6.48
CA ARG A 39 14.88 7.80 -5.96
C ARG A 39 15.48 6.42 -6.23
N GLN A 40 14.69 5.35 -6.08
CA GLN A 40 15.16 3.98 -6.26
C GLN A 40 15.16 3.52 -7.73
N THR A 41 14.19 3.99 -8.53
CA THR A 41 14.06 3.58 -9.94
C THR A 41 14.96 4.40 -10.87
N ARG A 42 15.44 5.57 -10.43
CA ARG A 42 16.42 6.38 -11.15
C ARG A 42 17.78 5.69 -11.17
N GLY A 43 17.96 4.78 -12.13
CA GLY A 43 19.18 4.02 -12.37
C GLY A 43 19.10 2.51 -12.09
N ALA A 44 17.96 1.98 -11.64
CA ALA A 44 17.78 0.55 -11.35
C ALA A 44 17.10 -0.18 -12.51
N ALA A 45 17.73 -1.26 -12.98
CA ALA A 45 17.32 -2.02 -14.18
C ALA A 45 16.04 -2.87 -14.03
N ASN A 46 15.49 -2.96 -12.82
CA ASN A 46 14.58 -4.03 -12.42
C ASN A 46 13.24 -3.56 -11.86
N GLY A 47 13.00 -2.24 -11.69
CA GLY A 47 11.67 -1.69 -11.38
C GLY A 47 11.05 -2.13 -10.05
N VAL A 48 11.80 -2.83 -9.18
CA VAL A 48 11.34 -3.29 -7.87
C VAL A 48 11.82 -2.32 -6.80
N MET A 49 10.87 -1.68 -6.10
CA MET A 49 11.16 -0.87 -4.93
C MET A 49 11.55 -1.76 -3.74
N GLN A 50 12.71 -1.50 -3.14
CA GLN A 50 13.12 -2.05 -1.87
C GLN A 50 12.46 -1.28 -0.72
N MET A 51 11.62 -1.95 0.05
CA MET A 51 10.91 -1.33 1.18
C MET A 51 11.89 -0.83 2.26
N PRO A 52 11.92 0.48 2.58
CA PRO A 52 12.71 1.01 3.69
C PRO A 52 12.36 0.32 5.02
N ALA A 53 13.35 0.10 5.87
CA ALA A 53 13.14 -0.62 7.14
C ALA A 53 12.12 0.09 8.06
N GLU A 54 12.14 1.42 8.10
CA GLU A 54 11.21 2.21 8.90
C GLU A 54 9.77 2.12 8.38
N TRP A 55 9.58 1.90 7.08
CA TRP A 55 8.25 1.72 6.49
C TRP A 55 7.65 0.36 6.89
N ARG A 56 8.49 -0.69 7.04
CA ARG A 56 8.01 -2.00 7.52
C ARG A 56 7.36 -1.89 8.89
N LYS A 57 7.95 -1.13 9.83
CA LYS A 57 7.38 -0.92 11.16
C LYS A 57 6.03 -0.22 11.10
N ARG A 58 5.91 0.80 10.24
CA ARG A 58 4.64 1.50 9.99
C ARG A 58 3.57 0.56 9.43
N GLY A 59 3.91 -0.22 8.41
CA GLY A 59 2.99 -1.19 7.81
C GLY A 59 2.50 -2.26 8.79
N VAL A 60 3.39 -2.75 9.66
CA VAL A 60 2.99 -3.68 10.73
C VAL A 60 2.01 -3.03 11.71
N ARG A 61 2.22 -1.77 12.09
CA ARG A 61 1.31 -1.03 12.97
C ARG A 61 -0.07 -0.88 12.32
N VAL A 62 -0.13 -0.34 11.10
CA VAL A 62 -1.38 -0.11 10.35
C VAL A 62 -2.16 -1.42 10.17
N ARG A 63 -1.46 -2.51 9.84
CA ARG A 63 -2.07 -3.85 9.74
C ARG A 63 -2.70 -4.28 11.06
N LYS A 64 -2.00 -4.14 12.19
CA LYS A 64 -2.53 -4.51 13.51
C LYS A 64 -3.75 -3.68 13.89
N GLU A 65 -3.71 -2.37 13.62
CA GLU A 65 -4.85 -1.46 13.87
C GLU A 65 -6.06 -1.86 13.02
N THR A 66 -5.84 -2.18 11.75
CA THR A 66 -6.91 -2.61 10.83
C THR A 66 -7.49 -3.96 11.25
N GLN A 67 -6.65 -4.94 11.60
CA GLN A 67 -7.10 -6.25 12.07
C GLN A 67 -7.88 -6.15 13.39
N ALA A 68 -7.43 -5.29 14.31
CA ALA A 68 -8.16 -5.04 15.55
C ALA A 68 -9.54 -4.40 15.28
N ALA A 69 -9.64 -3.49 14.32
CA ALA A 69 -10.89 -2.85 13.96
C ALA A 69 -11.87 -3.80 13.23
N LEU A 70 -11.36 -4.73 12.44
CA LEU A 70 -12.17 -5.69 11.69
C LEU A 70 -12.52 -6.94 12.51
N GLY A 71 -11.76 -7.25 13.56
CA GLY A 71 -11.99 -8.40 14.43
C GLY A 71 -11.47 -9.74 13.90
N TYR A 72 -10.68 -9.73 12.82
CA TYR A 72 -10.08 -10.92 12.21
C TYR A 72 -8.77 -10.59 11.47
N GLU A 73 -8.05 -11.61 11.02
CA GLU A 73 -6.85 -11.43 10.19
C GLU A 73 -7.22 -11.07 8.74
N ALA A 74 -7.38 -9.78 8.48
CA ALA A 74 -7.65 -9.25 7.15
C ALA A 74 -6.46 -9.37 6.19
N GLY A 75 -6.74 -9.68 4.92
CA GLY A 75 -5.80 -9.63 3.81
C GLY A 75 -5.47 -8.21 3.37
N MET A 76 -4.47 -8.06 2.49
CA MET A 76 -4.01 -6.73 2.03
C MET A 76 -5.12 -5.91 1.37
N LYS A 77 -5.93 -6.53 0.50
CA LYS A 77 -7.06 -5.87 -0.17
C LYS A 77 -8.07 -5.33 0.85
N GLU A 78 -8.47 -6.16 1.81
CA GLU A 78 -9.43 -5.77 2.86
C GLU A 78 -8.87 -4.66 3.76
N CYS A 79 -7.56 -4.70 4.05
CA CYS A 79 -6.92 -3.61 4.77
C CYS A 79 -7.02 -2.29 4.00
N ILE A 80 -6.72 -2.29 2.70
CA ILE A 80 -6.84 -1.10 1.86
C ILE A 80 -8.28 -0.62 1.78
N ASP A 81 -9.24 -1.51 1.57
CA ASP A 81 -10.67 -1.15 1.50
C ASP A 81 -11.16 -0.51 2.80
N TYR A 82 -10.76 -1.07 3.95
CA TYR A 82 -11.07 -0.49 5.26
C TYR A 82 -10.45 0.90 5.41
N LEU A 83 -9.16 1.06 5.15
CA LEU A 83 -8.44 2.34 5.31
C LEU A 83 -9.00 3.41 4.35
N ALA A 84 -9.29 3.03 3.11
CA ALA A 84 -9.90 3.93 2.12
C ALA A 84 -11.31 4.38 2.51
N SER A 85 -12.08 3.55 3.24
CA SER A 85 -13.40 3.95 3.76
C SER A 85 -13.35 4.98 4.89
N LYS A 86 -12.14 5.25 5.43
CA LYS A 86 -11.91 6.18 6.54
C LYS A 86 -11.23 7.49 6.11
N ALA A 87 -10.70 7.56 4.89
CA ALA A 87 -10.03 8.73 4.32
C ALA A 87 -11.04 9.68 3.67
#